data_AF-A0A238U8L2-F1
#
_entry.id   AF-A0A238U8L2-F1
#
_cell.length_a   1.000
_cell.length_b   1.000
_cell.length_c   1.000
_cell.angle_alpha   90.00
_cell.angle_beta   90.00
_cell.angle_gamma   90.00
#
_symmetry.space_group_name_H-M   'P 1'
#
loop_
_entity.id
_entity.type
_entity.pdbx_description
1 polymer ?
#
loop_
_entity_poly.entity_id
_entity_poly.type
_entity_poly.pdbx_seq_one_letter_code
_entity_poly.pdbx_strand_id
1 'polypeptide(L)'
;MKKHLPLALKVLAGIIMLQTLFFKFTADMTSVDLFTKVAGENEAFMRIGTGIIELIATILLFLPKKTWLGALITVGVMSGAIFSHIIKIGIIHNNDGGALFIMAIITLISGGILLFLNKKDIPFLNF
;
A
#
# COMPACT_ATOMS: atom_id res chain seq x y z
N MET A 1 8.18 -14.93 -20.59
CA MET A 1 7.25 -14.85 -19.43
C MET A 1 7.88 -14.27 -18.14
N LYS A 2 9.21 -14.29 -17.94
CA LYS A 2 9.86 -13.96 -16.65
C LYS A 2 9.96 -12.47 -16.24
N LYS A 3 9.86 -11.50 -17.16
CA LYS A 3 9.98 -10.05 -16.85
C LYS A 3 8.66 -9.28 -16.81
N HIS A 4 7.64 -9.74 -17.53
CA HIS A 4 6.37 -9.03 -17.66
C HIS A 4 5.51 -9.10 -16.39
N LEU A 5 5.51 -10.25 -15.70
CA LEU A 5 4.73 -10.41 -14.46
C LEU A 5 5.21 -9.48 -13.35
N PRO A 6 6.52 -9.41 -12.99
CA PRO A 6 6.99 -8.45 -11.99
C PRO A 6 6.69 -6.99 -12.38
N LEU A 7 6.83 -6.63 -13.66
CA LEU A 7 6.53 -5.28 -14.12
C LEU A 7 5.03 -4.96 -13.97
N ALA A 8 4.16 -5.87 -14.38
CA ALA A 8 2.71 -5.70 -14.26
C ALA A 8 2.29 -5.52 -12.80
N LEU A 9 2.84 -6.32 -11.88
CA LEU A 9 2.55 -6.20 -10.44
C LEU A 9 3.04 -4.87 -9.85
N LYS A 10 4.22 -4.39 -10.28
CA LYS A 10 4.74 -3.07 -9.85
C LYS A 10 3.84 -1.94 -10.32
N VAL A 11 3.42 -1.99 -11.59
CA VAL A 11 2.53 -0.99 -12.18
C VAL A 11 1.17 -1.01 -11.48
N LEU A 12 0.60 -2.20 -11.24
CA LEU A 12 -0.67 -2.35 -10.54
C LEU A 12 -0.62 -1.77 -9.12
N ALA A 13 0.35 -2.20 -8.31
CA ALA A 13 0.52 -1.69 -6.95
C ALA A 13 0.82 -0.18 -6.93
N GLY A 14 1.69 0.28 -7.82
CA GLY A 14 2.06 1.69 -7.94
C GLY A 14 0.90 2.59 -8.33
N ILE A 15 0.06 2.18 -9.28
CA ILE A 15 -1.14 2.95 -9.68
C ILE A 15 -2.11 3.07 -8.49
N ILE A 16 -2.41 1.97 -7.82
CA ILE A 16 -3.33 1.97 -6.67
C ILE A 16 -2.81 2.90 -5.57
N MET A 17 -1.52 2.76 -5.20
CA MET A 17 -0.92 3.59 -4.16
C MET A 17 -0.85 5.06 -4.57
N LEU A 18 -0.45 5.39 -5.80
CA LEU A 18 -0.43 6.78 -6.28
C LEU A 18 -1.81 7.41 -6.30
N GLN A 19 -2.84 6.65 -6.66
CA GLN A 19 -4.22 7.11 -6.59
C GLN A 19 -4.63 7.42 -5.15
N THR A 20 -4.31 6.55 -4.18
CA THR A 20 -4.63 6.82 -2.76
C THR A 20 -3.86 8.00 -2.22
N LEU A 21 -2.62 8.23 -2.68
CA LEU A 21 -1.80 9.38 -2.27
C LEU A 21 -2.42 10.71 -2.65
N PHE A 22 -3.08 10.81 -3.81
CA PHE A 22 -3.78 12.02 -4.20
C PHE A 22 -4.79 12.42 -3.12
N PHE A 23 -5.71 11.53 -2.76
CA PHE A 23 -6.72 11.79 -1.72
C PHE A 23 -6.09 12.09 -0.36
N LYS A 24 -5.02 11.39 -0.01
CA LYS A 24 -4.31 11.61 1.26
C LYS A 24 -3.65 12.97 1.31
N PHE A 25 -2.95 13.42 0.28
CA PHE A 25 -2.19 14.68 0.33
C PHE A 25 -3.05 15.91 0.04
N THR A 26 -4.14 15.77 -0.72
CA THR A 26 -5.10 16.87 -0.94
C THR A 26 -6.09 17.06 0.21
N ALA A 27 -6.02 16.23 1.26
CA ALA A 27 -6.99 16.21 2.34
C ALA A 27 -8.43 16.06 1.83
N ASP A 28 -8.63 15.16 0.86
CA ASP A 28 -9.98 14.82 0.39
C ASP A 28 -10.84 14.33 1.57
N MET A 29 -12.09 14.79 1.65
CA MET A 29 -12.99 14.46 2.76
C MET A 29 -13.16 12.96 2.98
N THR A 30 -13.19 12.17 1.90
CA THR A 30 -13.28 10.70 2.01
C THR A 30 -12.07 10.11 2.72
N SER A 31 -10.89 10.67 2.47
CA SER A 31 -9.64 10.27 3.11
C SER A 31 -9.59 10.74 4.56
N VAL A 32 -9.93 12.00 4.82
CA VAL A 32 -9.97 12.56 6.18
C VAL A 32 -10.92 11.74 7.06
N ASP A 33 -12.15 11.50 6.61
CA ASP A 33 -13.15 10.72 7.36
C ASP A 33 -12.67 9.30 7.67
N LEU A 34 -12.01 8.65 6.70
CA LEU A 34 -11.43 7.32 6.89
C LEU A 34 -10.36 7.33 7.98
N PHE A 35 -9.42 8.29 7.93
CA PHE A 35 -8.34 8.37 8.90
C PHE A 35 -8.80 8.89 10.26
N THR A 36 -9.86 9.69 10.34
CA THR A 36 -10.49 10.07 11.61
C THR A 36 -11.08 8.83 12.29
N LYS A 37 -11.75 7.94 11.55
CA LYS A 37 -12.22 6.64 12.10
C LYS A 37 -11.07 5.78 12.63
N VAL A 38 -9.92 5.81 11.97
CA VAL A 38 -8.77 4.96 12.33
C VAL A 38 -7.96 5.55 13.50
N ALA A 39 -7.73 6.86 13.50
CA ALA A 39 -6.73 7.52 14.35
C ALA A 39 -7.25 8.69 15.20
N GLY A 40 -8.53 9.06 15.06
CA GLY A 40 -9.15 10.15 15.85
C GLY A 40 -8.42 11.48 15.64
N GLU A 41 -8.01 12.12 16.73
CA GLU A 41 -7.27 13.39 16.72
C GLU A 41 -5.92 13.30 15.97
N ASN A 42 -5.35 12.09 15.86
CA ASN A 42 -4.09 11.84 15.15
C ASN A 42 -4.29 11.58 13.64
N GLU A 43 -5.48 11.88 13.10
CA GLU A 43 -5.86 11.74 11.68
C GLU A 43 -4.75 12.21 10.74
N ALA A 44 -4.37 13.48 10.82
CA ALA A 44 -3.45 14.09 9.86
C ALA A 44 -2.06 13.44 9.92
N PHE A 45 -1.59 13.13 11.13
CA PHE A 45 -0.32 12.43 11.31
C PHE A 45 -0.35 11.04 10.65
N MET A 46 -1.42 10.27 10.87
CA MET A 46 -1.57 8.93 10.28
C MET A 46 -1.79 8.99 8.76
N ARG A 47 -2.62 9.91 8.27
CA ARG A 47 -2.90 10.08 6.83
C ARG A 47 -1.65 10.48 6.08
N ILE A 48 -0.99 11.56 6.50
CA ILE A 48 0.22 12.07 5.84
C ILE A 48 1.40 11.11 6.04
N GLY A 49 1.59 10.59 7.25
CA GLY A 49 2.66 9.64 7.56
C GLY A 49 2.57 8.38 6.71
N THR A 50 1.39 7.73 6.65
CA THR A 50 1.20 6.57 5.77
C THR A 50 1.32 6.92 4.29
N GLY A 51 0.89 8.12 3.87
CA GLY A 51 1.08 8.60 2.51
C GLY A 51 2.58 8.74 2.14
N ILE A 52 3.40 9.30 3.02
CA ILE A 52 4.85 9.39 2.77
C ILE A 52 5.47 7.98 2.63
N ILE A 53 5.08 7.05 3.50
CA ILE A 53 5.57 5.66 3.45
C ILE A 53 5.14 4.97 2.15
N GLU A 54 3.89 5.16 1.70
CA GLU A 54 3.38 4.63 0.43
C GLU A 54 4.10 5.22 -0.78
N LEU A 55 4.42 6.52 -0.77
CA LEU A 55 5.19 7.15 -1.83
C LEU A 55 6.60 6.56 -1.93
N ILE A 56 7.27 6.40 -0.79
CA ILE A 56 8.59 5.75 -0.71
C ILE A 56 8.53 4.32 -1.24
N ALA A 57 7.54 3.55 -0.81
CA ALA A 57 7.34 2.17 -1.28
C ALA A 57 7.13 2.13 -2.79
N THR A 58 6.29 3.01 -3.33
CA THR A 58 6.04 3.11 -4.78
C THR A 58 7.33 3.39 -5.54
N ILE A 59 8.15 4.36 -5.11
CA ILE A 59 9.43 4.68 -5.75
C ILE A 59 10.37 3.46 -5.71
N LEU A 60 10.49 2.82 -4.55
CA LEU A 60 11.39 1.67 -4.35
C LEU A 60 10.98 0.44 -5.18
N LEU A 61 9.68 0.24 -5.45
CA LEU A 61 9.20 -0.83 -6.34
C LEU A 61 9.82 -0.74 -7.74
N PHE A 62 10.09 0.46 -8.24
CA PHE A 62 10.68 0.66 -9.58
C PHE A 62 12.21 0.78 -9.57
N LEU A 63 12.84 0.89 -8.40
CA LEU A 63 14.30 0.97 -8.33
C LEU A 63 14.95 -0.43 -8.42
N PRO A 64 15.89 -0.66 -9.36
CA PRO A 64 16.60 -1.93 -9.47
C PRO A 64 17.30 -2.31 -8.16
N LYS A 65 17.34 -3.60 -7.82
CA LYS A 65 17.93 -4.15 -6.58
C LYS A 65 17.30 -3.71 -5.25
N LYS A 66 16.35 -2.75 -5.27
CA LYS A 66 15.60 -2.32 -4.07
C LYS A 66 14.10 -2.66 -4.13
N THR A 67 13.68 -3.39 -5.16
CA THR A 67 12.29 -3.83 -5.31
C THR A 67 11.79 -4.62 -4.10
N TRP A 68 12.64 -5.45 -3.49
CA TRP A 68 12.28 -6.19 -2.27
C TRP A 68 11.87 -5.25 -1.13
N LEU A 69 12.56 -4.12 -0.98
CA LEU A 69 12.28 -3.17 0.11
C LEU A 69 10.98 -2.43 -0.13
N GLY A 70 10.74 -1.97 -1.37
CA GLY A 70 9.46 -1.38 -1.75
C GLY A 70 8.30 -2.37 -1.56
N ALA A 71 8.50 -3.63 -1.93
CA ALA A 71 7.52 -4.70 -1.76
C ALA A 71 7.27 -5.01 -0.28
N LEU A 72 8.30 -5.03 0.56
CA LEU A 72 8.19 -5.24 2.00
C LEU A 72 7.36 -4.13 2.66
N ILE A 73 7.65 -2.87 2.33
CA ILE A 73 6.89 -1.72 2.86
C ILE A 73 5.44 -1.78 2.37
N THR A 74 5.22 -2.10 1.09
CA THR A 74 3.89 -2.27 0.51
C THR A 74 3.09 -3.32 1.29
N VAL A 75 3.68 -4.48 1.57
CA VAL A 75 3.04 -5.54 2.37
C VAL A 75 2.69 -5.04 3.77
N GLY A 76 3.63 -4.35 4.44
CA GLY A 76 3.42 -3.84 5.79
C GLY A 76 2.26 -2.82 5.85
N VAL A 77 2.27 -1.83 4.96
CA VAL A 77 1.22 -0.79 4.96
C VAL A 77 -0.13 -1.36 4.57
N MET A 78 -0.21 -2.20 3.54
CA MET A 78 -1.48 -2.82 3.13
C MET A 78 -2.03 -3.76 4.20
N SER A 79 -1.17 -4.46 4.94
CA SER A 79 -1.61 -5.27 6.09
C SER A 79 -2.25 -4.39 7.16
N GLY A 80 -1.66 -3.23 7.48
CA GLY A 80 -2.24 -2.25 8.40
C GLY A 80 -3.57 -1.68 7.92
N ALA A 81 -3.69 -1.40 6.62
CA ALA A 81 -4.93 -0.94 6.00
C ALA A 81 -6.04 -1.99 6.11
N ILE A 82 -5.76 -3.24 5.71
CA ILE A 82 -6.70 -4.37 5.80
C ILE A 82 -7.12 -4.61 7.26
N PHE A 83 -6.17 -4.60 8.19
CA PHE A 83 -6.46 -4.76 9.62
C PHE A 83 -7.38 -3.65 10.14
N SER A 84 -7.14 -2.41 9.73
CA SER A 84 -8.00 -1.26 10.08
C SER A 84 -9.41 -1.42 9.50
N HIS A 85 -9.55 -1.98 8.30
CA HIS A 85 -10.84 -2.32 7.72
C HIS A 85 -11.58 -3.40 8.50
N ILE A 86 -10.89 -4.43 8.96
CA ILE A 86 -11.52 -5.52 9.71
C ILE A 86 -11.99 -5.05 11.10
N ILE A 87 -11.25 -4.15 11.75
CA ILE A 87 -11.51 -3.79 13.15
C ILE A 87 -12.30 -2.48 13.31
N LYS A 88 -12.02 -1.46 12.51
CA LYS A 88 -12.53 -0.09 12.76
C LYS A 88 -13.44 0.44 11.66
N ILE A 89 -13.12 0.19 10.40
CA ILE A 89 -13.80 0.85 9.27
C ILE A 89 -14.98 0.02 8.76
N GLY A 90 -14.84 -1.30 8.70
CA GLY A 90 -15.71 -2.19 7.92
C GLY A 90 -15.21 -2.37 6.48
N ILE A 91 -15.79 -3.33 5.76
CA ILE A 91 -15.42 -3.60 4.36
C ILE A 91 -15.83 -2.44 3.45
N ILE A 92 -17.03 -1.88 3.66
CA ILE A 92 -17.59 -0.77 2.87
C ILE A 92 -17.39 0.53 3.65
N HIS A 93 -16.75 1.53 3.03
CA HIS A 93 -16.59 2.88 3.59
C HIS A 93 -17.19 3.91 2.65
N ASN A 94 -18.01 4.83 3.17
CA ASN A 94 -18.63 5.91 2.39
C ASN A 94 -19.33 5.41 1.10
N ASN A 95 -20.03 4.26 1.17
CA ASN A 95 -20.72 3.62 0.05
C ASN A 95 -19.80 3.25 -1.14
N ASP A 96 -18.50 3.04 -0.92
CA ASP A 96 -17.53 2.67 -1.96
C ASP A 96 -17.66 1.23 -2.49
N GLY A 97 -18.64 0.46 -2.00
CA GLY A 97 -18.85 -0.94 -2.38
C GLY A 97 -17.70 -1.88 -1.99
N GLY A 98 -16.80 -1.45 -1.09
CA GLY A 98 -15.62 -2.23 -0.69
C GLY A 98 -14.38 -2.00 -1.57
N ALA A 99 -14.39 -0.97 -2.41
CA ALA A 99 -13.30 -0.65 -3.32
C ALA A 99 -11.96 -0.48 -2.58
N LEU A 100 -11.91 0.30 -1.49
CA LEU A 100 -10.68 0.53 -0.73
C LEU A 100 -10.10 -0.76 -0.15
N PHE A 101 -10.97 -1.62 0.40
CA PHE A 101 -10.57 -2.91 0.96
C PHE A 101 -10.01 -3.86 -0.11
N ILE A 102 -10.71 -3.97 -1.25
CA ILE A 102 -10.28 -4.82 -2.37
C ILE A 102 -8.95 -4.32 -2.95
N MET A 103 -8.80 -3.01 -3.13
CA MET A 103 -7.54 -2.40 -3.59
C MET A 103 -6.39 -2.70 -2.63
N ALA A 104 -6.63 -2.65 -1.32
CA ALA A 104 -5.63 -3.02 -0.33
C ALA A 104 -5.23 -4.50 -0.43
N ILE A 105 -6.18 -5.43 -0.64
CA ILE A 105 -5.91 -6.86 -0.85
C ILE A 105 -5.10 -7.09 -2.13
N ILE A 106 -5.51 -6.50 -3.26
CA ILE A 106 -4.80 -6.63 -4.54
C ILE A 106 -3.36 -6.14 -4.41
N THR A 107 -3.17 -5.00 -3.74
CA THR A 107 -1.86 -4.39 -3.52
C THR A 107 -1.02 -5.24 -2.55
N LEU A 108 -1.62 -5.80 -1.50
CA LEU A 108 -0.97 -6.74 -0.58
C LEU A 108 -0.45 -7.97 -1.33
N ILE A 109 -1.30 -8.61 -2.15
CA ILE A 109 -0.93 -9.80 -2.92
C ILE A 109 0.18 -9.46 -3.93
N SER A 110 0.06 -8.33 -4.61
CA SER A 110 1.07 -7.85 -5.56
C SER A 110 2.42 -7.62 -4.87
N GLY A 111 2.41 -6.94 -3.72
CA GLY A 111 3.59 -6.75 -2.88
C GLY A 111 4.17 -8.07 -2.37
N GLY A 112 3.35 -9.01 -1.92
CA GLY A 112 3.78 -10.32 -1.43
C GLY A 112 4.46 -11.16 -2.51
N ILE A 113 3.88 -11.20 -3.72
CA ILE A 113 4.49 -11.87 -4.87
C ILE A 113 5.81 -11.19 -5.24
N LEU A 114 5.84 -9.86 -5.31
CA LEU A 114 7.07 -9.12 -5.61
C LEU A 114 8.17 -9.34 -4.57
N LEU A 115 7.82 -9.36 -3.30
CA LEU A 115 8.74 -9.64 -2.20
C LEU A 115 9.34 -11.04 -2.35
N PHE A 116 8.50 -12.04 -2.62
CA PHE A 116 8.96 -13.42 -2.85
C PHE A 116 9.87 -13.54 -4.08
N LEU A 117 9.54 -12.87 -5.19
CA LEU A 117 10.33 -12.92 -6.42
C LEU A 117 11.69 -12.19 -6.28
N ASN A 118 11.77 -11.17 -5.43
CA ASN A 118 12.99 -10.37 -5.22
C ASN A 118 13.72 -10.72 -3.90
N LYS A 119 13.37 -11.84 -3.26
CA LYS A 119 13.94 -12.23 -1.96
C LYS A 119 15.46 -12.42 -1.96
N LYS A 120 16.05 -12.71 -3.13
CA LYS A 120 17.52 -12.87 -3.31
C LYS A 120 18.29 -11.55 -3.22
N ASP A 121 17.61 -10.42 -3.38
CA ASP A 121 18.22 -9.09 -3.25
C ASP A 121 18.22 -8.60 -1.79
N ILE A 122 17.67 -9.39 -0.84
CA ILE A 122 17.60 -9.05 0.58
C ILE A 122 18.98 -9.33 1.21
N PRO A 123 19.70 -8.30 1.69
CA PRO A 123 21.12 -8.41 2.04
C PRO A 123 21.42 -9.28 3.26
N PHE A 124 20.41 -9.60 4.08
CA PHE A 124 20.56 -10.39 5.31
C PHE A 124 19.89 -11.77 5.23
N LEU A 125 19.28 -12.13 4.10
CA LEU A 125 18.76 -13.48 3.86
C LEU A 125 19.71 -14.23 2.93
N ASN A 126 20.61 -15.02 3.52
CA ASN A 126 21.55 -15.87 2.79
C ASN A 126 20.95 -17.27 2.60
N PHE A 127 20.13 -17.47 1.55
CA PHE A 127 19.66 -18.81 1.13
C PHE A 127 19.70 -18.96 -0.39
#